data_AF-A0A942BEB9-F1
#
_entry.id   AF-A0A942BEB9-F1
#
_cell.length_a   1.000
_cell.length_b   1.000
_cell.length_c   1.000
_cell.angle_alpha   90.00
_cell.angle_beta   90.00
_cell.angle_gamma   90.00
#
_symmetry.space_group_name_H-M   'P 1'
#
loop_
_entity.id
_entity.type
_entity.pdbx_description
1 polymer ?
#
loop_
_entity_poly.entity_id
_entity_poly.type
_entity_poly.pdbx_seq_one_letter_code
_entity_poly.pdbx_strand_id
1 'polypeptide(L)' 'MNGTPFALGLAALGVAIGLGLIGSAAMSGMARQPEAIGKIQTPMLIALAFVELVFLLTLFLGLNMVK' A
#
# COMPACT_ATOMS: atom_id res chain seq x y z
N MET A 1 4.09 -7.59 27.66
CA MET A 1 2.76 -7.31 27.06
C MET A 1 3.03 -6.63 25.73
N ASN A 2 3.23 -7.43 24.68
CA ASN A 2 3.92 -6.95 23.49
C ASN A 2 2.87 -6.30 22.58
N GLY A 3 2.85 -4.97 22.49
CA GLY A 3 1.93 -4.22 21.62
C GLY A 3 2.13 -4.45 20.11
N THR A 4 3.01 -5.38 19.74
CA THR A 4 3.38 -5.74 18.36
C THR A 4 2.19 -6.13 17.49
N PRO A 5 1.23 -6.99 17.92
CA PRO A 5 0.08 -7.34 17.11
C PRO A 5 -0.82 -6.13 16.80
N PHE A 6 -0.97 -5.23 17.77
CA PHE A 6 -1.75 -4.01 17.59
C PHE A 6 -1.07 -3.04 16.61
N ALA A 7 0.25 -2.85 16.74
CA ALA A 7 1.03 -2.04 15.81
C ALA A 7 0.99 -2.60 14.37
N LEU A 8 1.09 -3.93 14.22
CA LEU A 8 0.96 -4.59 12.91
C LEU A 8 -0.45 -4.40 12.33
N GLY A 9 -1.50 -4.49 13.14
CA GLY A 9 -2.88 -4.21 12.72
C GLY A 9 -3.08 -2.78 12.23
N LEU A 10 -2.50 -1.80 12.93
CA LEU A 10 -2.53 -0.39 12.50
C LEU A 10 -1.76 -0.16 11.19
N ALA A 11 -0.60 -0.80 11.03
CA ALA A 11 0.16 -0.72 9.80
C ALA A 11 -0.60 -1.33 8.61
N ALA A 12 -1.23 -2.49 8.80
CA ALA A 12 -2.07 -3.14 7.78
C ALA A 12 -3.26 -2.25 7.38
N LEU A 13 -3.90 -1.58 8.33
CA LEU A 13 -4.97 -0.62 8.05
C LEU A 13 -4.49 0.57 7.20
N GLY A 14 -3.35 1.17 7.55
CA GLY A 14 -2.78 2.28 6.79
C GLY A 14 -2.46 1.89 5.35
N VAL A 15 -1.95 0.67 5.15
CA VAL A 15 -1.63 0.10 3.84
C VAL A 15 -2.90 -0.13 3.02
N ALA A 16 -3.92 -0.77 3.59
CA ALA A 16 -5.19 -1.01 2.91
C ALA A 16 -5.84 0.30 2.41
N ILE A 17 -5.80 1.35 3.24
CA ILE A 17 -6.30 2.68 2.87
C ILE A 17 -5.45 3.27 1.74
N GLY A 18 -4.12 3.24 1.86
CA GLY A 18 -3.21 3.77 0.83
C GLY A 18 -3.39 3.10 -0.53
N LEU A 19 -3.46 1.77 -0.56
CA LEU A 19 -3.69 1.00 -1.78
C LEU A 19 -5.05 1.33 -2.40
N GLY A 20 -6.10 1.42 -1.58
CA GLY A 20 -7.45 1.77 -2.02
C GLY A 20 -7.53 3.16 -2.66
N LEU A 21 -6.88 4.16 -2.05
CA LEU A 21 -6.83 5.53 -2.58
C LEU A 21 -6.07 5.61 -3.91
N ILE A 22 -4.90 4.97 -4.00
CA ILE A 22 -4.09 4.93 -5.23
C ILE A 22 -4.87 4.23 -6.35
N GLY A 23 -5.44 3.06 -6.06
CA GLY A 23 -6.23 2.30 -7.02
C GLY A 23 -7.45 3.07 -7.50
N SER A 24 -8.20 3.70 -6.59
CA SER A 24 -9.37 4.51 -6.92
C SER A 24 -9.01 5.72 -7.81
N ALA A 25 -7.94 6.45 -7.47
CA ALA A 25 -7.49 7.59 -8.26
C ALA A 25 -7.04 7.17 -9.66
N ALA A 26 -6.28 6.07 -9.78
CA ALA A 26 -5.84 5.55 -11.05
C ALA A 26 -7.02 5.06 -11.91
N MET A 27 -7.96 4.28 -11.33
CA MET A 27 -9.15 3.81 -12.03
C MET A 27 -10.01 4.98 -12.54
N SER A 28 -10.19 6.01 -11.72
CA SER A 28 -10.92 7.22 -12.11
C SER A 28 -10.23 7.98 -13.24
N GLY A 29 -8.89 8.09 -13.19
CA GLY A 29 -8.10 8.72 -14.25
C GLY A 29 -8.19 7.94 -15.57
N MET A 30 -8.04 6.62 -15.51
CA MET A 30 -8.14 5.72 -16.67
C MET A 30 -9.54 5.72 -17.28
N ALA A 31 -10.59 5.76 -16.46
CA ALA A 31 -11.98 5.85 -16.94
C ALA A 31 -12.27 7.17 -17.65
N ARG A 32 -11.65 8.28 -17.23
CA ARG A 32 -11.80 9.60 -17.86
C ARG A 32 -10.97 9.76 -19.13
N GLN A 33 -9.80 9.14 -19.19
CA GLN A 33 -8.89 9.21 -20.33
C GLN A 33 -8.31 7.81 -20.64
N PRO A 34 -9.04 7.00 -21.43
CA PRO A 34 -8.61 5.65 -21.78
C PRO A 34 -7.27 5.62 -22.54
N GLU A 35 -6.93 6.63 -23.35
CA GLU A 35 -5.65 6.66 -24.06
C GLU A 35 -4.46 6.87 -23.10
N ALA A 36 -4.69 7.37 -21.89
CA ALA A 36 -3.67 7.60 -20.87
C ALA A 36 -3.43 6.37 -19.97
N ILE A 37 -4.14 5.24 -20.16
CA ILE A 37 -4.00 4.04 -19.32
C ILE A 37 -2.53 3.63 -19.15
N GLY A 38 -1.78 3.51 -20.26
CA GLY A 38 -0.38 3.12 -20.20
C GLY A 38 0.50 4.11 -19.42
N LYS A 39 0.15 5.39 -19.41
CA LYS A 39 0.85 6.44 -18.66
C LYS A 39 0.47 6.48 -17.17
N ILE A 40 -0.71 5.96 -16.81
CA ILE A 40 -1.22 5.92 -15.43
C ILE A 40 -0.80 4.62 -14.73
N GLN A 41 -0.83 3.50 -15.44
CA GLN A 41 -0.64 2.17 -14.83
C GLN A 41 0.75 2.01 -14.20
N THR A 42 1.82 2.39 -14.91
CA THR A 42 3.19 2.28 -14.38
C THR A 42 3.41 3.08 -13.11
N PRO A 43 3.12 4.40 -13.06
CA PRO A 43 3.29 5.16 -11.82
C PRO A 43 2.34 4.70 -10.70
N MET A 44 1.12 4.22 -11.03
CA MET A 44 0.24 3.59 -10.04
C MET A 44 0.92 2.37 -9.40
N LEU A 45 1.42 1.43 -10.19
CA LEU A 45 2.08 0.23 -9.67
C LEU A 45 3.33 0.57 -8.83
N ILE A 46 4.10 1.58 -9.25
CA ILE A 46 5.25 2.08 -8.47
C ILE A 46 4.78 2.60 -7.11
N ALA A 47 3.72 3.42 -7.07
CA ALA A 47 3.17 3.94 -5.83
C ALA A 47 2.65 2.81 -4.92
N LEU A 48 1.94 1.82 -5.47
CA LEU A 48 1.48 0.64 -4.73
C LEU A 48 2.66 -0.15 -4.15
N ALA A 49 3.73 -0.35 -4.93
CA ALA A 49 4.94 -1.04 -4.46
C ALA A 49 5.64 -0.29 -3.31
N PHE A 50 5.65 1.05 -3.31
CA PHE A 50 6.18 1.82 -2.20
C PHE A 50 5.34 1.67 -0.93
N VAL A 51 4.01 1.66 -1.05
CA VAL A 51 3.12 1.40 0.10
C VAL A 51 3.37 0.01 0.67
N GLU A 52 3.51 -0.99 -0.20
CA GLU A 52 3.80 -2.37 0.21
C GLU A 52 5.19 -2.50 0.86
N LEU A 53 6.19 -1.77 0.38
CA LEU A 53 7.53 -1.78 0.98
C LEU A 53 7.50 -1.34 2.45
N VAL A 54 6.74 -0.30 2.78
CA VAL A 54 6.59 0.18 4.18
C VAL A 54 5.92 -0.90 5.04
N PHE A 55 4.93 -1.60 4.48
CA PHE A 55 4.28 -2.71 5.17
C PHE A 55 5.25 -3.86 5.47
N LEU A 56 6.00 -4.30 4.45
CA LEU A 56 6.96 -5.40 4.58
C LEU A 56 8.07 -5.08 5.58
N LEU A 57 8.55 -3.83 5.62
CA LEU A 57 9.50 -3.39 6.65
C LEU A 57 8.91 -3.48 8.06
N THR A 58 7.65 -3.07 8.24
CA THR A 58 6.95 -3.18 9.52
C THR A 58 6.77 -4.64 9.94
N LEU A 59 6.39 -5.51 9.00
CA LEU A 59 6.22 -6.94 9.22
C LEU A 59 7.54 -7.61 9.62
N PHE A 60 8.62 -7.29 8.90
CA PHE A 60 9.96 -7.81 9.15
C PHE A 60 10.46 -7.44 10.56
N LEU A 61 10.34 -6.16 10.92
CA LEU A 61 10.72 -5.68 12.26
C LEU A 61 9.83 -6.30 13.34
N GLY A 62 8.51 -6.33 13.12
CA GLY A 62 7.55 -6.90 14.06
C GLY A 62 7.77 -8.39 14.33
N LEU A 63 8.04 -9.19 13.30
CA LEU A 63 8.36 -10.61 13.43
C LEU A 63 9.63 -10.87 14.23
N ASN A 64 10.66 -10.04 14.07
CA ASN A 64 11.90 -10.19 14.83
C ASN A 64 11.72 -9.87 16.33
N MET A 65 10.71 -9.09 16.70
CA MET A 65 10.39 -8.76 18.10
C MET A 65 9.43 -9.74 18.79
N VAL A 66 8.86 -10.70 18.04
CA VAL A 66 7.93 -11.72 18.57
C VAL A 66 8.65 -13.06 18.84
N LYS A 67 9.91 -13.18 18.44
CA LYS A 67 10.79 -14.31 18.78
C LYS A 67 11.34 -14.20 20.20
#